data_AF-J9WAG9-F1
#
_entry.id   AF-J9WAG9-F1
#
_cell.length_a   1.000
_cell.length_b   1.000
_cell.length_c   1.000
_cell.angle_alpha   90.00
_cell.angle_beta   90.00
_cell.angle_gamma   90.00
#
_symmetry.space_group_name_H-M   'P 1'
#
loop_
_entity.id
_entity.type
_entity.pdbx_description
1 polymer ?
#
loop_
_entity_poly.entity_id
_entity_poly.type
_entity_poly.pdbx_seq_one_letter_code
_entity_poly.pdbx_strand_id
1 'polypeptide(L)'
;MRGLTLAAVLSAAAVVFASGAGADPGSPSYNQGKQAIDEQIQHYHVQLNADTDWNQYCQRVLQSDLKSGKIAQVDSAPDFIAGCTDEGRALVASH
;
A
#
# COMPACT_ATOMS: atom_id res chain seq x y z
N MET A 1 33.99 19.77 32.28
CA MET A 1 32.62 20.27 32.00
C MET A 1 32.24 19.68 30.63
N ARG A 2 31.61 18.51 30.49
CA ARG A 2 30.18 18.13 30.63
C ARG A 2 29.17 19.09 29.96
N GLY A 3 28.40 18.55 28.99
CA GLY A 3 27.12 19.07 28.45
C GLY A 3 27.24 19.72 27.06
N LEU A 4 26.90 19.07 25.93
CA LEU A 4 25.58 18.71 25.37
C LEU A 4 24.70 19.93 25.02
N THR A 5 24.40 20.14 23.73
CA THR A 5 23.20 20.77 23.12
C THR A 5 23.53 21.21 21.68
N LEU A 6 22.70 21.14 20.64
CA LEU A 6 21.44 20.47 20.34
C LEU A 6 21.34 20.43 18.80
N ALA A 7 20.86 19.32 18.23
CA ALA A 7 20.60 19.18 16.81
C ALA A 7 19.40 20.03 16.36
N ALA A 8 19.46 20.64 15.17
CA ALA A 8 18.31 21.24 14.51
C ALA A 8 18.22 20.70 13.07
N VAL A 9 17.51 19.59 12.93
CA VAL A 9 17.11 19.03 11.63
C VAL A 9 15.84 19.78 11.23
N LEU A 10 15.94 20.69 10.26
CA LEU A 10 14.78 21.38 9.71
C LEU A 10 14.06 20.43 8.74
N SER A 11 13.10 19.69 9.29
CA SER A 11 12.12 18.93 8.54
C SER A 11 11.21 19.87 7.76
N ALA A 12 11.28 19.81 6.44
CA ALA A 12 10.26 20.36 5.55
C ALA A 12 9.87 19.29 4.53
N ALA A 13 9.17 18.25 4.99
CA ALA A 13 8.44 17.36 4.10
C ALA A 13 7.03 17.95 3.90
N ALA A 14 6.88 18.75 2.85
CA ALA A 14 5.56 19.10 2.34
C ALA A 14 4.98 17.84 1.67
N VAL A 15 4.30 17.00 2.45
CA VAL A 15 3.50 15.91 1.89
C VAL A 15 2.22 16.55 1.39
N VAL A 16 2.20 16.88 0.10
CA VAL A 16 0.96 17.18 -0.61
C VAL A 16 0.13 15.91 -0.54
N PHE A 17 -0.92 15.91 0.29
CA PHE A 17 -2.00 14.95 0.18
C PHE A 17 -2.69 15.25 -1.16
N ALA A 18 -2.20 14.62 -2.22
CA ALA A 18 -2.94 14.53 -3.45
C ALA A 18 -4.17 13.68 -3.15
N SER A 19 -5.24 14.36 -2.74
CA SER A 19 -6.61 13.84 -2.76
C SER A 19 -6.79 13.16 -4.11
N GLY A 20 -7.10 11.86 -4.07
CA GLY A 20 -7.01 10.93 -5.19
C GLY A 20 -7.35 11.57 -6.53
N ALA A 21 -6.36 11.65 -7.42
CA ALA A 21 -6.66 11.32 -8.80
C ALA A 21 -7.39 9.98 -8.73
N GLY A 22 -8.69 9.99 -9.03
CA GLY A 22 -9.54 8.82 -8.85
C GLY A 22 -8.85 7.63 -9.49
N ALA A 23 -8.55 6.61 -8.70
CA ALA A 23 -7.88 5.44 -9.21
C ALA A 23 -8.72 4.86 -10.35
N ASP A 24 -8.08 4.49 -11.46
CA ASP A 24 -8.77 3.91 -12.61
C ASP A 24 -9.02 2.42 -12.34
N PRO A 25 -10.28 1.99 -12.07
CA PRO A 25 -10.59 0.60 -11.80
C PRO A 25 -10.39 -0.31 -13.02
N GLY A 26 -10.31 0.29 -14.22
CA GLY A 26 -10.03 -0.42 -15.47
C GLY A 26 -8.53 -0.63 -15.74
N SER A 27 -7.65 -0.03 -14.94
CA SER A 27 -6.21 -0.10 -15.18
C SER A 27 -5.63 -1.49 -14.88
N PRO A 28 -4.56 -1.90 -15.57
CA PRO A 28 -3.83 -3.12 -15.23
C PRO A 28 -3.28 -3.09 -13.80
N SER A 29 -2.79 -1.93 -13.34
CA SER A 29 -2.23 -1.76 -11.99
C SER A 29 -3.28 -1.98 -10.90
N TYR A 30 -4.52 -1.51 -11.10
CA TYR A 30 -5.62 -1.79 -10.18
C TYR A 30 -5.87 -3.29 -10.03
N ASN A 31 -5.95 -4.02 -11.15
CA ASN A 31 -6.15 -5.47 -11.15
C ASN A 31 -4.97 -6.23 -10.51
N GLN A 32 -3.74 -5.79 -10.74
CA GLN A 32 -2.55 -6.33 -10.05
C GLN A 32 -2.66 -6.15 -8.53
N GLY A 33 -3.16 -4.99 -8.07
CA GLY A 33 -3.41 -4.74 -6.66
C GLY A 33 -4.41 -5.73 -6.06
N LYS A 34 -5.54 -5.96 -6.75
CA LYS A 34 -6.55 -6.95 -6.34
C LYS A 34 -5.96 -8.36 -6.21
N GLN A 35 -5.18 -8.79 -7.21
CA GLN A 35 -4.55 -10.10 -7.19
C GLN A 35 -3.54 -10.23 -6.05
N ALA A 36 -2.75 -9.18 -5.81
CA ALA A 36 -1.74 -9.20 -4.77
C ALA A 36 -2.34 -9.40 -3.38
N ILE A 37 -3.44 -8.72 -3.04
CA ILE A 37 -4.11 -8.89 -1.74
C ILE A 37 -4.79 -10.26 -1.60
N ASP A 38 -5.39 -10.76 -2.68
CA ASP A 38 -6.03 -12.07 -2.68
C ASP A 38 -5.00 -13.17 -2.36
N GLU A 39 -3.81 -13.09 -2.95
CA GLU A 39 -2.72 -14.01 -2.62
C GLU A 39 -2.23 -13.88 -1.17
N GLN A 40 -2.18 -12.67 -0.60
CA GLN A 40 -1.83 -12.50 0.82
C GLN A 40 -2.79 -13.27 1.74
N ILE A 41 -4.08 -13.25 1.44
CA ILE A 41 -5.10 -13.91 2.26
C ILE A 41 -5.15 -15.42 1.95
N GLN A 42 -5.18 -15.80 0.68
CA GLN A 42 -5.38 -17.19 0.27
C GLN A 42 -4.12 -18.04 0.38
N HIS A 43 -2.95 -17.51 -0.01
CA HIS A 43 -1.70 -18.28 -0.04
C HIS A 43 -0.83 -18.06 1.19
N TYR A 44 -0.77 -16.83 1.69
CA TYR A 44 0.04 -16.50 2.87
C TYR A 44 -0.76 -16.50 4.18
N HIS A 45 -2.07 -16.78 4.13
CA HIS A 45 -2.97 -16.86 5.27
C HIS A 45 -2.88 -15.64 6.20
N VAL A 46 -2.64 -14.46 5.61
CA VAL A 46 -2.59 -13.22 6.38
C VAL A 46 -3.99 -12.90 6.90
N GLN A 47 -4.09 -12.70 8.21
CA GLN A 47 -5.34 -12.28 8.85
C GLN A 47 -5.42 -10.77 8.83
N LEU A 48 -6.34 -10.24 8.02
CA LEU A 48 -6.66 -8.82 7.93
C LEU A 48 -8.01 -8.57 8.57
N ASN A 49 -8.23 -7.36 9.06
CA ASN A 49 -9.48 -6.95 9.69
C ASN A 49 -9.87 -5.51 9.31
N ALA A 50 -11.02 -5.05 9.80
CA ALA A 50 -11.55 -3.72 9.46
C ALA A 50 -10.65 -2.56 9.92
N ASP A 51 -9.84 -2.78 10.97
CA ASP A 51 -8.91 -1.80 11.53
C ASP A 51 -7.55 -1.77 10.80
N THR A 52 -7.38 -2.59 9.76
CA THR A 52 -6.16 -2.61 8.95
C THR A 52 -5.93 -1.23 8.32
N ASP A 53 -4.72 -0.68 8.50
CA ASP A 53 -4.27 0.49 7.72
C ASP A 53 -3.99 0.03 6.28
N TRP A 54 -5.05 0.01 5.47
CA TRP A 54 -5.02 -0.49 4.10
C TRP A 54 -4.02 0.23 3.22
N ASN A 55 -3.86 1.53 3.39
CA ASN A 55 -2.92 2.30 2.59
C ASN A 55 -1.48 1.87 2.88
N GLN A 56 -1.10 1.80 4.16
CA GLN A 56 0.24 1.32 4.52
C GLN A 56 0.45 -0.15 4.17
N TYR A 57 -0.57 -0.99 4.36
CA TYR A 57 -0.47 -2.41 4.07
C TYR A 57 -0.26 -2.65 2.57
N CYS A 58 -1.11 -2.08 1.73
CA CYS A 58 -1.02 -2.24 0.28
C CYS A 58 0.27 -1.62 -0.30
N GLN A 59 0.80 -0.55 0.30
CA GLN A 59 2.15 -0.07 -0.03
C GLN A 59 3.23 -1.11 0.26
N ARG A 60 3.16 -1.80 1.40
CA ARG A 60 4.12 -2.86 1.74
C ARG A 60 4.01 -4.06 0.80
N VAL A 61 2.79 -4.46 0.46
CA VAL A 61 2.54 -5.54 -0.52
C VAL A 61 3.16 -5.17 -1.87
N LEU A 62 2.88 -3.96 -2.38
CA LEU A 62 3.47 -3.47 -3.62
C LEU A 62 5.01 -3.56 -3.61
N GLN A 63 5.64 -3.06 -2.54
CA GLN A 63 7.09 -3.08 -2.40
C GLN A 63 7.64 -4.51 -2.29
N SER A 64 6.92 -5.41 -1.61
CA SER A 64 7.29 -6.82 -1.49
C SER A 64 7.24 -7.54 -2.84
N ASP A 65 6.18 -7.32 -3.62
CA ASP A 65 5.98 -7.95 -4.93
C ASP A 65 7.00 -7.44 -5.95
N LEU A 66 7.34 -6.15 -5.93
CA LEU A 66 8.42 -5.59 -6.74
C LEU A 66 9.79 -6.14 -6.34
N LYS A 67 10.08 -6.19 -5.03
CA LYS A 67 11.37 -6.66 -4.52
C LYS A 67 11.61 -8.15 -4.78
N SER A 68 10.55 -8.96 -4.69
CA SER A 68 10.60 -10.39 -4.96
C SER A 68 10.62 -10.72 -6.45
N GLY A 69 10.34 -9.74 -7.32
CA GLY A 69 10.21 -9.93 -8.76
C GLY A 69 8.92 -10.64 -9.17
N LYS A 70 7.96 -10.79 -8.24
CA LYS A 70 6.63 -11.35 -8.54
C LYS A 70 5.89 -10.47 -9.55
N ILE A 71 6.01 -9.15 -9.39
CA ILE A 71 5.62 -8.18 -10.42
C ILE A 71 6.85 -7.42 -10.87
N ALA A 72 7.03 -7.31 -12.19
CA ALA A 72 8.20 -6.63 -12.75
C ALA A 72 8.10 -5.10 -12.58
N GLN A 73 6.89 -4.55 -12.71
CA GLN A 73 6.59 -3.14 -12.55
C GLN A 73 5.08 -2.94 -12.36
N VAL A 74 4.70 -1.78 -11.84
CA VAL A 74 3.33 -1.25 -11.89
C VAL A 74 3.36 0.06 -12.66
N ASP A 75 2.44 0.25 -13.59
CA ASP A 75 2.33 1.49 -14.37
C ASP A 75 1.83 2.65 -13.48
N SER A 76 1.01 2.32 -12.48
CA SER A 76 0.43 3.27 -11.54
C SER A 76 0.36 2.67 -10.14
N ALA A 77 1.29 3.07 -9.28
CA ALA A 77 1.25 2.75 -7.86
C ALA A 77 -0.06 3.16 -7.15
N PRO A 78 -0.66 4.35 -7.39
CA PRO A 78 -1.92 4.69 -6.74
C PRO A 78 -3.08 3.78 -7.18
N ASP A 79 -3.14 3.36 -8.44
CA ASP A 79 -4.16 2.42 -8.90
C ASP A 79 -3.99 1.05 -8.27
N PHE A 80 -2.75 0.56 -8.17
CA PHE A 80 -2.45 -0.68 -7.45
C PHE A 80 -2.92 -0.63 -5.99
N ILE A 81 -2.59 0.45 -5.28
CA ILE A 81 -2.97 0.60 -3.87
C ILE A 81 -4.49 0.64 -3.73
N ALA A 82 -5.19 1.32 -4.64
CA ALA A 82 -6.65 1.35 -4.63
C ALA A 82 -7.26 -0.04 -4.86
N GLY A 83 -6.81 -0.78 -5.87
CA GLY A 83 -7.31 -2.13 -6.15
C GLY A 83 -7.04 -3.12 -5.01
N CYS A 84 -5.83 -3.08 -4.44
CA CYS A 84 -5.48 -3.88 -3.25
C CYS A 84 -6.38 -3.53 -2.05
N THR A 85 -6.63 -2.24 -1.85
CA THR A 85 -7.40 -1.77 -0.71
C THR A 85 -8.89 -2.14 -0.85
N ASP A 86 -9.47 -1.97 -2.04
CA ASP A 86 -10.89 -2.23 -2.27
C ASP A 86 -11.20 -3.73 -2.23
N GLU A 87 -10.35 -4.56 -2.83
CA GLU A 87 -10.49 -6.02 -2.74
C GLU A 87 -10.27 -6.51 -1.30
N GLY A 88 -9.24 -6.00 -0.61
CA GLY A 88 -8.99 -6.35 0.79
C GLY A 88 -10.15 -6.03 1.72
N ARG A 89 -10.78 -4.86 1.56
CA ARG A 89 -11.98 -4.50 2.32
C ARG A 89 -13.18 -5.38 1.98
N ALA A 90 -13.38 -5.72 0.71
CA ALA A 90 -14.45 -6.61 0.28
C ALA A 90 -14.28 -8.02 0.87
N LEU A 91 -13.05 -8.54 0.89
CA LEU A 91 -12.72 -9.84 1.49
C LEU A 91 -12.97 -9.83 3.00
N VAL A 92 -12.53 -8.79 3.71
CA VAL A 92 -12.78 -8.66 5.16
C VAL A 92 -14.27 -8.53 5.47
N ALA A 93 -15.05 -7.82 4.65
CA ALA A 93 -16.49 -7.66 4.86
C ALA A 93 -17.30 -8.92 4.53
N SER A 94 -16.71 -9.87 3.78
CA SER A 94 -17.36 -11.12 3.36
C SER A 94 -17.16 -12.27 4.34
N HIS A 95 -16.40 -12.05 5.42
CA HIS A 95 -16.06 -13.00 6.47
C HIS A 95 -16.58 -12.56 7.84
#